data_AF-A0AA88L464-F1
#
_entry.id   AF-A0AA88L464-F1
#
_cell.length_a   1.000
_cell.length_b   1.000
_cell.length_c   1.000
_cell.angle_alpha   90.00
_cell.angle_beta   90.00
_cell.angle_gamma   90.00
#
_symmetry.space_group_name_H-M   'P 1'
#
loop_
_entity.id
_entity.type
_entity.pdbx_description
1 polymer ?
#
loop_
_entity_poly.entity_id
_entity_poly.type
_entity_poly.pdbx_seq_one_letter_code
_entity_poly.pdbx_strand_id
1 'polypeptide(L)'
;RQRIQRIEMWILFFISILGLLALVLLTTLALAAGLYYLAELIEEYTVITGKILRKIIIVEIVLYLLLYFEDFPAALVICGVTHHVANFLMIEKFPYFELLSTSSIVSFFYFDILPLCCLCSS
;
A
#
# COMPACT_ATOMS: atom_id res chain seq x y z
N ARG A 1 -16.80 26.19 -37.88
CA ARG A 1 -16.82 24.83 -37.29
C ARG A 1 -15.48 24.46 -36.61
N GLN A 2 -14.32 24.58 -37.27
CA GLN A 2 -13.03 24.18 -36.66
C GLN A 2 -12.54 25.01 -35.45
N ARG A 3 -12.86 26.31 -35.35
CA ARG A 3 -12.49 27.11 -34.16
C ARG A 3 -13.30 26.77 -32.91
N ILE A 4 -14.55 26.35 -33.07
CA ILE A 4 -15.43 25.97 -31.95
C ILE A 4 -14.94 24.67 -31.31
N GLN A 5 -14.60 23.67 -32.13
CA GLN A 5 -14.02 22.40 -31.68
C GLN A 5 -12.67 22.58 -30.94
N ARG A 6 -11.88 23.59 -31.34
CA ARG A 6 -10.64 23.93 -30.62
C ARG A 6 -10.93 24.41 -29.21
N ILE A 7 -11.92 25.29 -29.04
CA ILE A 7 -12.27 25.87 -27.73
C ILE A 7 -12.85 24.80 -26.79
N GLU A 8 -13.67 23.88 -27.31
CA GLU A 8 -14.20 22.75 -26.54
C GLU A 8 -13.09 21.87 -25.97
N MET A 9 -12.04 21.58 -26.74
CA MET A 9 -10.86 20.83 -26.26
C MET A 9 -10.15 21.54 -25.11
N TRP A 10 -10.00 22.86 -25.17
CA TRP A 10 -9.40 23.64 -24.08
C TRP A 10 -10.28 23.63 -22.83
N ILE A 11 -11.60 23.78 -22.97
CA ILE A 11 -12.53 23.77 -21.83
C ILE A 11 -12.52 22.41 -21.12
N LEU A 12 -12.61 21.31 -21.88
CA LEU A 12 -12.56 19.95 -21.33
C LEU A 12 -11.22 19.70 -20.61
N PHE A 13 -10.12 20.21 -21.15
CA PHE A 13 -8.79 20.10 -20.51
C PHE A 13 -8.73 20.83 -19.17
N PHE A 14 -9.23 22.06 -19.09
CA PHE A 14 -9.26 22.82 -17.82
C PHE A 14 -10.17 22.16 -16.77
N ILE A 15 -11.35 21.66 -17.17
CA ILE A 15 -12.26 20.94 -16.27
C ILE A 15 -11.60 19.65 -15.76
N SER A 16 -10.89 18.92 -16.62
CA SER A 16 -10.18 17.69 -16.25
C SER A 16 -9.08 17.96 -15.21
N ILE A 17 -8.25 18.99 -15.42
CA ILE A 17 -7.20 19.37 -14.46
C ILE A 17 -7.80 19.79 -13.13
N LEU A 18 -8.87 20.59 -13.15
CA LEU A 18 -9.56 21.01 -11.93
C LEU A 18 -10.15 19.81 -11.18
N GLY A 19 -10.77 18.88 -11.90
CA GLY A 19 -11.30 17.64 -11.35
C GLY A 19 -10.21 16.75 -10.74
N LEU A 20 -9.05 16.63 -11.40
CA LEU A 20 -7.91 15.87 -10.90
C LEU A 20 -7.33 16.51 -9.63
N LEU A 21 -7.18 17.83 -9.59
CA LEU A 21 -6.76 18.55 -8.39
C LEU A 21 -7.74 18.35 -7.23
N ALA A 22 -9.04 18.48 -7.48
CA ALA A 22 -10.06 18.23 -6.48
C ALA A 22 -10.03 16.78 -5.96
N LEU A 23 -9.87 15.80 -6.85
CA LEU A 23 -9.75 14.39 -6.49
C LEU A 23 -8.54 14.16 -5.58
N VAL A 24 -7.36 14.65 -5.96
CA VAL A 24 -6.13 14.50 -5.16
C VAL A 24 -6.30 15.15 -3.78
N LEU A 25 -6.87 16.35 -3.70
CA LEU A 25 -7.06 17.05 -2.43
C LEU A 25 -8.08 16.35 -1.52
N LEU A 26 -9.21 15.92 -2.07
CA LEU A 26 -10.23 15.21 -1.30
C LEU A 26 -9.74 13.82 -0.86
N THR A 27 -9.06 13.09 -1.73
CA THR A 27 -8.49 11.78 -1.37
C THR A 27 -7.41 11.92 -0.30
N THR A 28 -6.54 12.93 -0.37
CA THR A 28 -5.52 13.14 0.68
C THR A 28 -6.14 13.52 2.02
N LEU A 29 -7.16 14.39 2.03
CA LEU A 29 -7.89 14.74 3.26
C LEU A 29 -8.66 13.54 3.83
N ALA A 30 -9.34 12.77 2.99
CA ALA A 30 -10.05 11.56 3.41
C ALA A 30 -9.10 10.51 3.99
N LEU A 31 -7.93 10.33 3.36
CA LEU A 31 -6.90 9.43 3.85
C LEU A 31 -6.34 9.93 5.19
N ALA A 32 -6.01 11.22 5.30
CA ALA A 32 -5.54 11.81 6.56
C ALA A 32 -6.55 11.65 7.71
N ALA A 33 -7.83 11.95 7.47
CA ALA A 33 -8.90 11.77 8.46
C ALA A 33 -9.09 10.28 8.83
N GLY A 34 -9.04 9.38 7.85
CA GLY A 34 -9.14 7.94 8.08
C GLY A 34 -7.99 7.39 8.93
N LEU A 35 -6.74 7.78 8.64
CA LEU A 35 -5.58 7.39 9.45
C LEU A 35 -5.64 8.00 10.86
N TYR A 36 -6.09 9.24 11.00
CA TYR A 36 -6.27 9.88 12.31
C TYR A 36 -7.28 9.10 13.18
N TYR A 37 -8.44 8.76 12.62
CA TYR A 37 -9.45 7.98 13.31
C TYR A 37 -8.95 6.58 13.67
N LEU A 38 -8.19 5.95 12.77
CA LEU A 38 -7.61 4.64 13.02
C LEU A 38 -6.56 4.71 14.15
N ALA A 39 -5.75 5.77 14.22
CA ALA A 39 -4.77 5.96 15.29
C ALA A 39 -5.43 6.06 16.67
N GLU A 40 -6.52 6.83 16.78
CA GLU A 40 -7.31 6.93 18.02
C GLU A 40 -7.87 5.55 18.44
N LEU A 41 -8.39 4.78 17.46
CA LEU A 41 -8.89 3.42 17.72
C LEU A 41 -7.76 2.46 18.16
N ILE A 42 -6.56 2.61 17.60
CA ILE A 42 -5.40 1.80 17.97
C ILE A 42 -4.98 2.10 19.42
N GLU A 43 -5.01 3.36 19.85
CA GLU A 43 -4.64 3.78 21.20
C GLU A 43 -5.61 3.22 22.25
N GLU A 44 -6.91 3.26 21.98
CA GLU A 44 -7.93 2.77 22.92
C GLU A 44 -8.06 1.23 22.91
N TYR A 45 -7.88 0.57 21.75
CA TYR A 45 -8.11 -0.87 21.57
C TYR A 45 -6.88 -1.68 21.12
N THR A 46 -5.69 -1.35 21.64
CA THR A 46 -4.40 -2.00 21.29
C THR A 46 -4.46 -3.54 21.22
N VAL A 47 -5.14 -4.19 22.16
CA VAL A 47 -5.24 -5.66 22.25
C VAL A 47 -6.09 -6.25 21.11
N ILE A 48 -7.16 -5.57 20.70
CA ILE A 48 -8.03 -6.01 19.60
C ILE A 48 -7.31 -5.77 18.28
N THR A 49 -6.71 -4.58 18.12
CA THR A 49 -5.91 -4.20 16.96
C THR A 49 -4.81 -5.22 16.66
N GLY A 50 -4.02 -5.61 17.66
CA GLY A 50 -2.95 -6.60 17.47
C GLY A 50 -3.47 -7.96 16.98
N LYS A 51 -4.65 -8.40 17.46
CA LYS A 51 -5.28 -9.64 16.99
C LYS A 51 -5.80 -9.54 15.56
N ILE A 52 -6.41 -8.41 15.19
CA ILE A 52 -6.91 -8.17 13.83
C ILE A 52 -5.73 -8.13 12.85
N LEU A 53 -4.68 -7.38 13.19
CA LEU A 53 -3.53 -7.21 12.32
C LEU A 53 -2.80 -8.54 12.05
N ARG A 54 -2.69 -9.40 13.08
CA ARG A 54 -2.15 -10.75 12.91
C ARG A 54 -2.99 -11.62 11.97
N LYS A 55 -4.33 -11.50 12.03
CA LYS A 55 -5.22 -12.21 11.09
C LYS A 55 -5.10 -11.68 9.67
N ILE A 56 -5.00 -10.37 9.49
CA ILE A 56 -4.85 -9.74 8.16
C ILE A 56 -3.59 -10.26 7.47
N ILE A 57 -2.44 -10.27 8.16
CA ILE A 57 -1.19 -10.78 7.59
C ILE A 57 -1.29 -12.24 7.19
N ILE A 58 -1.92 -13.08 8.02
CA ILE A 58 -2.11 -14.50 7.69
C ILE A 58 -2.95 -14.64 6.41
N VAL A 59 -4.01 -13.84 6.26
CA VAL A 59 -4.86 -13.83 5.05
C VAL A 59 -4.05 -13.39 3.82
N GLU A 60 -3.21 -12.36 3.95
CA GLU A 60 -2.33 -11.90 2.86
C GLU A 60 -1.33 -12.99 2.44
N ILE A 61 -0.68 -13.67 3.38
CA ILE A 61 0.24 -14.77 3.09
C ILE A 61 -0.49 -15.90 2.34
N VAL A 62 -1.71 -16.24 2.75
CA VAL A 62 -2.53 -17.25 2.07
C VAL A 62 -2.90 -16.81 0.65
N LEU A 63 -3.23 -15.52 0.45
CA LEU A 63 -3.50 -14.96 -0.88
C LEU A 63 -2.27 -15.04 -1.80
N TYR A 64 -1.08 -14.70 -1.31
CA TYR A 64 0.16 -14.85 -2.08
C TYR A 64 0.46 -16.31 -2.40
N LEU A 65 0.18 -17.23 -1.47
CA LEU A 65 0.33 -18.67 -1.72
C LEU A 65 -0.68 -19.19 -2.76
N LEU A 66 -1.88 -18.61 -2.82
CA LEU A 66 -2.87 -18.92 -3.86
C LEU A 66 -2.40 -18.39 -5.22
N LEU A 67 -1.80 -17.20 -5.25
CA LEU A 67 -1.25 -16.58 -6.46
C LEU A 67 -0.08 -17.39 -7.05
N TYR A 68 0.64 -18.16 -6.22
CA TYR A 68 1.67 -19.10 -6.68
C TYR A 68 1.12 -20.20 -7.61
N PHE A 69 -0.14 -20.62 -7.43
CA PHE A 69 -0.75 -21.68 -8.24
C PHE A 69 -1.18 -21.22 -9.64
N GLU A 70 -1.24 -19.92 -9.88
CA GLU A 70 -1.63 -19.31 -11.17
C GLU A 70 -0.43 -19.05 -12.08
N ASP A 71 0.67 -19.82 -11.94
CA ASP A 71 1.93 -19.67 -12.70
C ASP A 71 2.55 -18.25 -12.62
N PHE A 72 2.25 -17.50 -11.57
CA PHE A 72 2.82 -16.17 -11.35
C PHE A 72 4.33 -16.29 -11.05
N PRO A 73 5.18 -15.35 -11.51
CA PRO A 73 6.63 -15.41 -11.27
C PRO A 73 6.94 -15.62 -9.78
N ALA A 74 7.50 -16.80 -9.48
CA ALA A 74 7.77 -17.26 -8.12
C ALA A 74 8.61 -16.27 -7.30
N ALA A 75 9.48 -15.51 -7.97
CA ALA A 75 10.29 -14.48 -7.34
C ALA A 75 9.45 -13.33 -6.74
N LEU A 76 8.38 -12.89 -7.43
CA LEU A 76 7.46 -11.87 -6.89
C LEU A 76 6.65 -12.42 -5.72
N VAL A 77 6.24 -13.69 -5.79
CA VAL A 77 5.50 -14.36 -4.71
C VAL A 77 6.38 -14.49 -3.46
N ILE A 78 7.62 -14.97 -3.59
CA ILE A 78 8.56 -15.10 -2.48
C ILE A 78 8.87 -13.73 -1.86
N CYS A 79 9.07 -12.70 -2.69
CA CYS A 79 9.25 -11.33 -2.22
C CYS A 79 8.06 -10.83 -1.39
N GLY A 80 6.84 -11.03 -1.89
CA GLY A 80 5.61 -10.66 -1.19
C GLY A 80 5.46 -11.39 0.14
N VAL A 81 5.64 -12.71 0.16
CA VAL A 81 5.59 -13.52 1.39
C VAL A 81 6.64 -13.04 2.40
N THR A 82 7.86 -12.75 1.96
CA THR A 82 8.94 -12.26 2.83
C THR A 82 8.57 -10.91 3.47
N HIS A 83 7.95 -10.00 2.70
CA HIS A 83 7.45 -8.74 3.21
C HIS A 83 6.38 -8.94 4.30
N HIS A 84 5.39 -9.80 4.07
CA HIS A 84 4.34 -10.09 5.06
C HIS A 84 4.90 -10.77 6.33
N VAL A 85 5.92 -11.61 6.21
CA VAL A 85 6.63 -12.19 7.36
C VAL A 85 7.39 -11.11 8.14
N ALA A 86 8.06 -10.18 7.47
CA ALA A 86 8.72 -9.06 8.15
C ALA A 86 7.71 -8.15 8.88
N ASN A 87 6.53 -7.95 8.30
CA ASN A 87 5.43 -7.23 8.96
C ASN A 87 4.90 -7.99 10.19
N PHE A 88 4.86 -9.33 10.17
CA PHE A 88 4.48 -10.13 11.33
C PHE A 88 5.44 -9.93 12.51
N LEU A 89 6.76 -9.88 12.24
CA LEU A 89 7.78 -9.62 13.25
C LEU A 89 7.65 -8.23 13.87
N MET A 90 7.20 -7.24 13.10
CA MET A 90 7.01 -5.87 13.60
C MET A 90 5.85 -5.77 14.62
N ILE A 91 4.82 -6.59 14.46
CA ILE A 91 3.61 -6.56 15.31
C ILE A 91 3.88 -7.20 16.68
N GLU A 92 4.91 -8.03 16.81
CA GLU A 92 5.28 -8.59 18.11
C GLU A 92 5.79 -7.51 19.09
N LYS A 93 6.28 -6.39 18.57
CA LYS A 93 6.73 -5.22 19.36
C LYS A 93 5.66 -4.13 19.55
N PHE A 94 4.39 -4.40 19.23
CA PHE A 94 3.29 -3.47 19.54
C PHE A 94 3.28 -3.16 21.05
N PRO A 95 3.20 -1.89 21.52
CA PRO A 95 2.84 -0.65 20.84
C PRO A 95 4.01 0.32 20.56
N TYR A 96 5.27 -0.15 20.59
CA TYR A 96 6.43 0.69 20.33
C TYR A 96 6.92 0.48 18.89
N PHE A 97 6.59 1.41 18.00
CA PHE A 97 7.09 1.41 16.62
C PHE A 97 8.56 1.86 16.59
N GLU A 98 9.49 0.92 16.71
CA GLU A 98 10.91 1.19 16.45
C GLU A 98 11.17 1.21 14.95
N LEU A 99 10.99 2.39 14.33
CA LEU A 99 11.22 2.63 12.89
C LEU A 99 12.66 2.33 12.43
N LEU A 100 13.59 2.13 13.36
CA LEU A 100 15.02 1.90 13.14
C LEU A 100 15.45 0.44 13.39
N SER A 101 14.52 -0.47 13.64
CA SER A 101 14.87 -1.89 13.81
C SER A 101 15.35 -2.51 12.49
N THR A 102 16.28 -3.46 12.57
CA THR A 102 16.89 -4.16 11.41
C THR A 102 15.85 -4.80 10.49
N SER A 103 14.70 -5.23 11.01
CA SER A 103 13.60 -5.80 10.21
C SER A 103 12.91 -4.76 9.31
N SER A 104 12.75 -3.52 9.76
CA SER A 104 12.12 -2.46 8.96
C SER A 104 12.99 -2.08 7.74
N ILE A 105 14.31 -2.00 7.94
CA ILE A 105 15.27 -1.69 6.88
C ILE A 105 15.29 -2.81 5.82
N VAL A 106 15.22 -4.07 6.28
CA VAL A 106 15.11 -5.23 5.38
C VAL A 106 13.82 -5.15 4.57
N SER A 107 12.66 -4.85 5.18
CA SER A 107 11.41 -4.69 4.42
C SER A 107 11.48 -3.63 3.32
N PHE A 108 12.08 -2.46 3.60
CA PHE A 108 12.27 -1.41 2.58
C PHE A 108 13.16 -1.88 1.43
N PHE A 109 14.28 -2.54 1.74
CA PHE A 109 15.21 -3.02 0.72
C PHE A 109 14.59 -4.08 -0.20
N TYR A 110 13.78 -4.98 0.34
CA TYR A 110 13.08 -6.00 -0.44
C TYR A 110 11.91 -5.41 -1.26
N PHE A 111 11.22 -4.39 -0.74
CA PHE A 111 10.10 -3.73 -1.41
C PHE A 111 10.53 -2.90 -2.63
N ASP A 112 11.66 -2.19 -2.56
CA ASP A 112 12.10 -1.30 -3.64
C ASP A 112 13.02 -1.97 -4.68
N ILE A 113 13.91 -2.89 -4.28
CA ILE A 113 14.98 -3.38 -5.17
C ILE A 113 14.63 -4.71 -5.87
N LEU A 114 13.92 -5.62 -5.20
CA LEU A 114 13.66 -6.95 -5.72
C LEU A 114 12.57 -7.03 -6.81
N PRO A 115 11.44 -6.31 -6.74
CA PRO A 115 10.46 -6.32 -7.83
C PRO A 115 10.97 -5.62 -9.08
N LEU A 116 11.83 -4.60 -8.97
CA LEU A 116 12.51 -3.98 -10.13
C LEU A 116 13.47 -4.96 -10.83
N CYS A 117 14.21 -5.77 -10.08
CA CYS A 117 15.07 -6.81 -10.66
C CYS A 117 14.26 -7.93 -11.33
N CYS A 118 13.11 -8.32 -10.77
CA CYS A 118 12.29 -9.40 -11.32
C CYS A 118 11.47 -8.97 -12.54
N LEU A 119 10.93 -7.73 -12.57
CA LEU A 119 10.27 -7.18 -13.77
C LEU A 119 11.24 -6.99 -14.93
N CYS A 120 12.54 -6.76 -14.64
CA CYS A 120 13.56 -6.58 -15.69
C CYS A 120 14.04 -7.91 -16.31
N SER A 121 13.69 -9.05 -15.70
CA SER A 121 14.08 -10.39 -16.19
C SER A 121 12.95 -11.15 -16.91
N SER A 122 11.79 -10.52 -17.13
CA SER A 122 10.64 -11.09 -17.87
C SER A 122 10.50 -10.46 -19.25
#